data_AF-A0A7W0F596-F1
#
_entry.id   AF-A0A7W0F596-F1
#
_cell.length_a   1.000
_cell.length_b   1.000
_cell.length_c   1.000
_cell.angle_alpha   90.00
_cell.angle_beta   90.00
_cell.angle_gamma   90.00
#
_symmetry.space_group_name_H-M   'P 1'
#
loop_
_entity.id
_entity.type
_entity.pdbx_description
1 polymer ?
#
loop_
_entity_poly.entity_id
_entity_poly.type
_entity_poly.pdbx_seq_one_letter_code
_entity_poly.pdbx_strand_id
1 'polypeptide(L)'
;MRKYIFLFFLSLYLLTMGGHFYSNDHFAMYMVTKNIVEKQSLEIPESPFTIKTTSGKKYSWYELGQSILALPFYAAGKLADKIFKTDFLKQFFVSAQNTVFAAGACLLLFMIATKLKFGYRLSLLLAFLYGAGTMAWVYSANFFAHTPASFLLLLSFYFNVG
;
A
#
# COMPACT_ATOMS: atom_id res chain seq x y z
N MET A 1 5.51 15.25 -17.59
CA MET A 1 5.13 13.87 -17.94
C MET A 1 5.15 12.91 -16.75
N ARG A 2 6.27 12.71 -16.04
CA ARG A 2 6.35 11.81 -14.87
C ARG A 2 5.19 11.98 -13.86
N LYS A 3 4.93 13.23 -13.44
CA LYS A 3 3.80 13.55 -12.54
C LYS A 3 2.43 13.14 -13.09
N TYR A 4 2.21 13.22 -14.41
CA TYR A 4 0.93 12.86 -15.01
C TYR A 4 0.72 11.34 -15.05
N ILE A 5 1.77 10.55 -15.23
CA ILE A 5 1.70 9.09 -15.13
C ILE A 5 1.27 8.69 -13.71
N PHE A 6 1.95 9.24 -12.71
CA PHE A 6 1.61 8.97 -11.32
C PHE A 6 0.18 9.41 -10.98
N LEU A 7 -0.19 10.64 -11.32
CA LEU A 7 -1.54 11.17 -11.04
C LEU A 7 -2.63 10.39 -11.79
N PHE A 8 -2.38 9.95 -13.02
CA PHE A 8 -3.32 9.14 -13.79
C PHE A 8 -3.58 7.80 -13.08
N PHE A 9 -2.54 7.03 -12.76
CA PHE A 9 -2.71 5.75 -12.08
C PHE A 9 -3.23 5.90 -10.66
N LEU A 10 -2.78 6.93 -9.92
CA LEU A 10 -3.30 7.22 -8.60
C LEU A 10 -4.81 7.50 -8.66
N SER A 11 -5.25 8.33 -9.59
CA SER A 11 -6.68 8.65 -9.76
C SER A 11 -7.48 7.41 -10.17
N LEU A 12 -6.96 6.63 -11.13
CA LEU A 12 -7.59 5.39 -11.57
C LEU A 12 -7.78 4.40 -10.41
N TYR A 13 -6.72 4.15 -9.64
CA TYR A 13 -6.75 3.21 -8.53
C TYR A 13 -7.60 3.71 -7.36
N LEU A 14 -7.56 5.02 -7.05
CA LEU A 14 -8.44 5.62 -6.03
C LEU A 14 -9.93 5.52 -6.42
N LEU A 15 -10.26 5.65 -7.71
CA LEU A 15 -11.63 5.48 -8.20
C LEU A 15 -12.12 4.02 -8.11
N THR A 16 -11.20 3.06 -8.18
CA THR A 16 -11.52 1.63 -8.13
C THR A 16 -11.33 0.97 -6.77
N MET A 17 -10.70 1.63 -5.81
CA MET A 17 -10.59 1.10 -4.44
C MET A 17 -11.90 1.29 -3.70
N GLY A 18 -12.34 0.29 -2.93
CA GLY A 18 -13.57 0.43 -2.12
C GLY A 18 -13.40 1.22 -0.82
N GLY A 19 -12.17 1.56 -0.43
CA GLY A 19 -11.90 2.36 0.78
C GLY A 19 -12.07 1.61 2.11
N HIS A 20 -12.21 0.29 2.08
CA HIS A 20 -12.31 -0.57 3.25
C HIS A 20 -11.53 -1.87 3.06
N PHE A 21 -11.37 -2.64 4.14
CA PHE A 21 -10.71 -3.94 4.08
C PHE A 21 -11.69 -5.03 3.66
N TYR A 22 -11.23 -5.95 2.81
CA TYR A 22 -12.05 -7.05 2.25
C TYR A 22 -11.82 -8.40 2.93
N SER A 23 -10.78 -8.52 3.76
CA SER A 23 -10.34 -9.81 4.27
C SER A 23 -9.71 -9.69 5.66
N ASN A 24 -9.75 -10.80 6.40
CA ASN A 24 -9.33 -10.89 7.80
C ASN A 24 -7.82 -10.64 7.99
N ASP A 25 -7.02 -10.94 6.99
CA ASP A 25 -5.57 -10.66 6.97
C ASP A 25 -5.26 -9.18 6.88
N HIS A 26 -5.96 -8.44 6.00
CA HIS A 26 -5.90 -6.98 5.96
C HIS A 26 -6.26 -6.38 7.33
N PHE A 27 -7.30 -6.92 7.96
CA PHE A 27 -7.74 -6.47 9.28
C PHE A 27 -6.68 -6.73 10.35
N ALA A 28 -6.01 -7.89 10.35
CA ALA A 28 -4.95 -8.19 11.30
C ALA A 28 -3.78 -7.17 11.21
N MET A 29 -3.30 -6.88 9.99
CA MET A 29 -2.23 -5.89 9.78
C MET A 29 -2.68 -4.46 10.14
N TYR A 30 -3.93 -4.09 9.81
CA TYR A 30 -4.51 -2.82 10.24
C TYR A 30 -4.57 -2.70 11.77
N MET A 31 -4.96 -3.77 12.47
CA MET A 31 -5.02 -3.78 13.93
C MET A 31 -3.65 -3.64 14.59
N VAL A 32 -2.59 -4.18 13.99
CA VAL A 32 -1.20 -3.91 14.42
C VAL A 32 -0.90 -2.42 14.27
N THR A 33 -1.14 -1.84 13.08
CA THR A 33 -0.95 -0.41 12.80
C THR A 33 -1.69 0.48 13.80
N LYS A 34 -2.97 0.20 14.02
CA LYS A 34 -3.83 0.91 14.97
C LYS A 34 -3.28 0.83 16.39
N ASN A 35 -2.94 -0.37 16.88
CA ASN A 35 -2.48 -0.55 18.26
C ASN A 35 -1.08 0.04 18.49
N ILE A 36 -0.22 0.12 17.48
CA ILE A 36 1.04 0.87 17.58
C ILE A 36 0.74 2.34 17.87
N VAL A 37 -0.16 2.95 17.10
CA VAL A 37 -0.47 4.40 17.21
C VAL A 37 -1.30 4.72 18.45
N GLU A 38 -2.25 3.86 18.83
CA GLU A 38 -3.20 4.15 19.91
C GLU A 38 -2.77 3.59 21.27
N LYS A 39 -2.01 2.49 21.29
CA LYS A 39 -1.71 1.74 22.52
C LYS A 39 -0.23 1.43 22.71
N GLN A 40 0.63 1.84 21.79
CA GLN A 40 2.06 1.49 21.79
C GLN A 40 2.29 -0.02 21.91
N SER A 41 1.43 -0.82 21.27
CA SER A 41 1.44 -2.28 21.38
C SER A 41 1.28 -2.96 20.02
N LEU A 42 1.93 -4.11 19.86
CA LEU A 42 1.78 -5.00 18.69
C LEU A 42 0.66 -6.04 18.91
N GLU A 43 0.08 -6.09 20.09
CA GLU A 43 -0.96 -7.05 20.43
C GLU A 43 -2.26 -6.75 19.68
N ILE A 44 -2.87 -7.76 19.08
CA ILE A 44 -4.12 -7.65 18.32
C ILE A 44 -5.22 -8.55 18.91
N PRO A 45 -6.51 -8.26 18.67
CA PRO A 45 -7.59 -9.17 19.02
C PRO A 45 -7.43 -10.53 18.35
N GLU A 46 -8.05 -11.53 18.96
CA GLU A 46 -8.04 -12.89 18.42
C GLU A 46 -8.70 -12.95 17.05
N SER A 47 -7.99 -13.55 16.10
CA SER A 47 -8.45 -13.80 14.75
C SER A 47 -7.80 -15.09 14.21
N PRO A 48 -8.28 -15.66 13.09
CA PRO A 48 -7.65 -16.81 12.45
C PRO A 48 -6.16 -16.63 12.10
N PHE A 49 -5.68 -15.38 12.02
CA PHE A 49 -4.31 -15.01 11.64
C PHE A 49 -3.50 -14.51 12.85
N THR A 50 -3.74 -15.09 14.02
CA THR A 50 -3.11 -14.68 15.27
C THR A 50 -2.29 -15.83 15.87
N ILE A 51 -1.07 -15.52 16.31
CA ILE A 51 -0.22 -16.42 17.08
C ILE A 51 -0.36 -16.07 18.56
N LYS A 52 -0.72 -17.06 19.38
CA LYS A 52 -0.79 -16.93 20.84
C LYS A 52 0.52 -17.34 21.47
N THR A 53 1.06 -16.48 22.33
CA THR A 53 2.23 -16.81 23.14
C THR A 53 1.84 -17.58 24.40
N THR A 54 2.81 -18.23 25.05
CA THR A 54 2.64 -18.87 26.36
C THR A 54 2.15 -17.90 27.45
N SER A 55 2.47 -16.60 27.31
CA SER A 55 2.00 -15.52 28.19
C SER A 55 0.57 -15.05 27.94
N GLY A 56 -0.13 -15.62 26.95
CA GLY A 56 -1.49 -15.23 26.56
C GLY A 56 -1.58 -14.05 25.58
N LYS A 57 -0.47 -13.35 25.31
CA LYS A 57 -0.41 -12.26 24.32
C LYS A 57 -0.63 -12.78 22.89
N LYS A 58 -1.30 -11.96 22.09
CA LYS A 58 -1.80 -12.28 20.75
C LYS A 58 -1.15 -11.38 19.68
N TYR A 59 -0.36 -11.96 18.77
CA TYR A 59 0.31 -11.21 17.71
C TYR A 59 -0.17 -11.65 16.33
N SER A 60 -0.06 -10.76 15.35
CA SER A 60 -0.32 -11.12 13.96
C SER A 60 0.66 -12.20 13.48
N TRP A 61 0.17 -13.14 12.66
CA TRP A 61 1.04 -14.04 11.88
C TRP A 61 1.89 -13.23 10.89
N TYR A 62 1.37 -12.11 10.38
CA TYR A 62 2.02 -11.32 9.34
C TYR A 62 3.21 -10.50 9.86
N GLU A 63 4.14 -10.25 8.93
CA GLU A 63 5.30 -9.39 9.16
C GLU A 63 4.91 -7.94 9.45
N LEU A 64 5.79 -7.22 10.17
CA LEU A 64 5.53 -5.83 10.56
C LEU A 64 5.66 -4.82 9.41
N GLY A 65 6.32 -5.17 8.31
CA GLY A 65 6.65 -4.24 7.23
C GLY A 65 5.44 -3.47 6.69
N GLN A 66 4.38 -4.18 6.33
CA GLN A 66 3.14 -3.55 5.84
C GLN A 66 2.50 -2.63 6.89
N SER A 67 2.48 -3.07 8.15
CA SER A 67 1.88 -2.32 9.26
C SER A 67 2.65 -1.05 9.61
N ILE A 68 3.99 -1.11 9.54
CA ILE A 68 4.87 0.05 9.78
C ILE A 68 4.72 1.08 8.65
N LEU A 69 4.69 0.62 7.39
CA LEU A 69 4.49 1.51 6.24
C LEU A 69 3.13 2.23 6.28
N ALA A 70 2.15 1.66 6.99
CA ALA A 70 0.81 2.22 7.16
C ALA A 70 0.68 3.28 8.25
N LEU A 71 1.67 3.42 9.14
CA LEU A 71 1.64 4.41 10.22
C LEU A 71 1.36 5.85 9.74
N PRO A 72 2.04 6.40 8.71
CA PRO A 72 1.75 7.76 8.25
C PRO A 72 0.34 7.90 7.67
N PHE A 73 -0.15 6.88 6.98
CA PHE A 73 -1.52 6.86 6.43
C PHE A 73 -2.56 6.80 7.54
N TYR A 74 -2.35 5.97 8.55
CA TYR A 74 -3.21 5.89 9.72
C TYR A 74 -3.24 7.22 10.49
N ALA A 75 -2.08 7.85 10.68
CA ALA A 75 -2.00 9.16 11.34
C ALA A 75 -2.77 10.23 10.57
N ALA A 76 -2.65 10.27 9.24
CA ALA A 76 -3.43 11.16 8.38
C ALA A 76 -4.94 10.90 8.51
N GLY A 77 -5.36 9.63 8.46
CA GLY A 77 -6.75 9.24 8.64
C GLY A 77 -7.30 9.62 10.02
N LYS A 78 -6.50 9.45 11.09
CA LYS A 78 -6.86 9.86 12.46
C LYS A 78 -7.05 11.37 12.59
N LEU A 79 -6.19 12.16 11.96
CA LEU A 79 -6.34 13.62 11.90
C LEU A 79 -7.60 14.01 11.13
N ALA A 80 -7.86 13.36 10.00
CA ALA A 80 -9.05 13.61 9.20
C ALA A 80 -10.34 13.25 9.95
N ASP A 81 -10.38 12.08 10.61
CA ASP A 81 -11.51 11.66 11.44
C ASP A 81 -11.80 12.66 12.57
N LYS A 82 -10.75 13.26 13.17
CA LYS A 82 -10.93 14.34 14.17
C LYS A 82 -11.56 15.60 13.59
N ILE A 83 -11.20 15.97 12.35
CA ILE A 83 -11.71 17.17 11.67
C ILE A 83 -13.17 16.96 11.22
N PHE A 84 -13.44 15.83 10.58
CA PHE A 84 -14.75 15.52 9.98
C PHE A 84 -15.71 14.81 10.94
N LYS A 85 -15.25 14.46 12.15
CA LYS A 85 -16.02 13.75 13.19
C LYS A 85 -16.58 12.41 12.69
N THR A 86 -15.74 11.65 12.01
CA THR A 86 -16.05 10.31 11.47
C THR A 86 -15.13 9.26 12.09
N ASP A 87 -15.41 7.97 11.88
CA ASP A 87 -14.52 6.86 12.26
C ASP A 87 -14.01 6.03 11.07
N PHE A 88 -14.42 6.41 9.86
CA PHE A 88 -14.16 5.68 8.63
C PHE A 88 -12.84 6.09 7.97
N LEU A 89 -12.35 7.33 8.18
CA LEU A 89 -11.21 7.85 7.42
C LEU A 89 -9.91 7.16 7.80
N LYS A 90 -9.74 6.70 9.05
CA LYS A 90 -8.63 5.80 9.44
C LYS A 90 -8.50 4.60 8.48
N GLN A 91 -9.60 3.91 8.19
CA GLN A 91 -9.56 2.73 7.30
C GLN A 91 -9.35 3.14 5.84
N PHE A 92 -10.04 4.19 5.39
CA PHE A 92 -9.90 4.71 4.04
C PHE A 92 -8.44 5.04 3.71
N PHE A 93 -7.78 5.85 4.55
CA PHE A 93 -6.41 6.27 4.30
C PHE A 93 -5.42 5.10 4.32
N VAL A 94 -5.58 4.14 5.24
CA VAL A 94 -4.73 2.94 5.27
C VAL A 94 -4.97 2.06 4.04
N SER A 95 -6.22 1.86 3.63
CA SER A 95 -6.53 1.09 2.41
C SER A 95 -5.97 1.76 1.14
N ALA A 96 -5.91 3.10 1.11
CA ALA A 96 -5.37 3.87 0.00
C ALA A 96 -3.84 3.81 -0.11
N GLN A 97 -3.13 3.28 0.90
CA GLN A 97 -1.68 3.13 0.87
C GLN A 97 -1.20 2.40 -0.39
N ASN A 98 -1.80 1.23 -0.66
CA ASN A 98 -1.34 0.39 -1.76
C ASN A 98 -1.65 0.99 -3.13
N THR A 99 -2.68 1.83 -3.21
CA THR A 99 -2.96 2.65 -4.39
C THR A 99 -1.80 3.63 -4.68
N VAL A 100 -1.22 4.26 -3.66
CA VAL A 100 -0.05 5.13 -3.81
C VAL A 100 1.18 4.35 -4.27
N PHE A 101 1.46 3.20 -3.65
CA PHE A 101 2.60 2.36 -4.02
C PHE A 101 2.48 1.76 -5.42
N ALA A 102 1.28 1.30 -5.82
CA ALA A 102 1.04 0.76 -7.16
C ALA A 102 1.20 1.83 -8.25
N ALA A 103 0.66 3.04 -8.03
CA ALA A 103 0.86 4.16 -8.94
C ALA A 103 2.34 4.55 -9.02
N GLY A 104 3.05 4.52 -7.89
CA GLY A 104 4.49 4.68 -7.81
C GLY A 104 5.26 3.64 -8.62
N ALA A 105 4.84 2.37 -8.58
CA ALA A 105 5.48 1.28 -9.33
C ALA A 105 5.33 1.48 -10.85
N CYS A 106 4.15 1.94 -11.31
CA CYS A 106 3.93 2.30 -12.72
C CYS A 106 4.87 3.43 -13.16
N LEU A 107 5.03 4.46 -12.33
CA LEU A 107 5.97 5.55 -12.59
C LEU A 107 7.42 5.04 -12.61
N LEU A 108 7.80 4.18 -11.67
CA LEU A 108 9.15 3.61 -11.60
C LEU A 108 9.48 2.78 -12.83
N LEU A 109 8.55 1.95 -13.33
CA LEU A 109 8.77 1.21 -14.57
C LEU A 109 8.99 2.12 -15.77
N PHE A 110 8.20 3.19 -15.90
CA PHE A 110 8.45 4.22 -16.91
C PHE A 110 9.86 4.81 -16.75
N MET A 111 10.25 5.16 -15.53
CA MET A 111 11.57 5.76 -15.25
C MET A 111 12.72 4.79 -15.53
N ILE A 112 12.59 3.52 -15.15
CA ILE A 112 13.55 2.45 -15.43
C ILE A 112 13.69 2.26 -16.94
N ALA A 113 12.59 2.15 -17.69
CA ALA A 113 12.63 1.98 -19.14
C ALA A 113 13.33 3.18 -19.82
N THR A 114 13.04 4.41 -19.38
CA THR A 114 13.75 5.58 -19.90
C THR A 114 15.23 5.60 -19.52
N LYS A 115 15.60 5.09 -18.33
CA LYS A 115 16.99 4.98 -17.87
C LYS A 115 17.78 3.99 -18.73
N LEU A 116 17.15 2.88 -19.09
CA LEU A 116 17.66 1.87 -20.03
C LEU A 116 17.65 2.32 -21.51
N LYS A 117 17.41 3.61 -21.79
CA LYS A 117 17.42 4.21 -23.14
C LYS A 117 16.35 3.68 -24.09
N PHE A 118 15.28 3.05 -23.58
CA PHE A 118 14.12 2.74 -24.40
C PHE A 118 13.39 4.01 -24.85
N GLY A 119 12.77 3.94 -26.02
CA GLY A 119 11.97 5.05 -26.56
C GLY A 119 10.83 5.45 -25.62
N TYR A 120 10.45 6.73 -25.66
CA TYR A 120 9.39 7.29 -24.82
C TYR A 120 8.06 6.55 -24.94
N ARG A 121 7.65 6.24 -26.18
CA ARG A 121 6.40 5.51 -26.46
C ARG A 121 6.39 4.11 -25.84
N LEU A 122 7.52 3.40 -25.93
CA LEU A 122 7.66 2.07 -25.34
C LEU A 122 7.66 2.13 -23.82
N SER A 123 8.32 3.13 -23.24
CA SER A 123 8.34 3.34 -21.79
C SER A 123 6.94 3.65 -21.24
N LEU A 124 6.15 4.45 -21.96
CA LEU A 124 4.74 4.69 -21.64
C LEU A 124 3.93 3.40 -21.76
N LEU A 125 4.05 2.69 -22.88
CA LEU A 125 3.33 1.45 -23.12
C LEU A 125 3.61 0.43 -22.01
N LEU A 126 4.86 0.30 -21.56
CA LEU A 126 5.25 -0.58 -20.46
C LEU A 126 4.52 -0.22 -19.16
N ALA A 127 4.48 1.06 -18.78
CA ALA A 127 3.77 1.50 -17.58
C ALA A 127 2.26 1.24 -17.68
N PHE A 128 1.67 1.41 -18.85
CA PHE A 128 0.25 1.12 -19.10
C PHE A 128 -0.08 -0.36 -19.10
N LEU A 129 0.72 -1.19 -19.77
CA LEU A 129 0.55 -2.64 -19.78
C LEU A 129 0.70 -3.21 -18.38
N TYR A 130 1.68 -2.74 -17.60
CA TYR A 130 1.81 -3.14 -16.20
C TYR A 130 0.62 -2.66 -15.36
N GLY A 131 0.35 -1.36 -15.36
CA GLY A 131 -0.61 -0.76 -14.42
C GLY A 131 -2.07 -1.08 -14.73
N ALA A 132 -2.44 -1.17 -16.00
CA ALA A 132 -3.83 -1.43 -16.42
C ALA A 132 -4.04 -2.85 -16.96
N GLY A 133 -2.97 -3.58 -17.31
CA GLY A 133 -3.04 -4.91 -17.93
C GLY A 133 -2.62 -6.07 -17.03
N THR A 134 -2.28 -5.83 -15.76
CA THR A 134 -1.84 -6.90 -14.83
C THR A 134 -2.56 -6.85 -13.48
N MET A 135 -2.24 -7.82 -12.62
CA MET A 135 -2.70 -7.87 -11.23
C MET A 135 -2.26 -6.67 -10.38
N ALA A 136 -1.32 -5.83 -10.85
CA ALA A 136 -0.97 -4.58 -10.18
C ALA A 136 -2.19 -3.70 -9.92
N TRP A 137 -3.16 -3.69 -10.83
CA TRP A 137 -4.44 -2.98 -10.61
C TRP A 137 -5.21 -3.60 -9.44
N VAL A 138 -5.50 -4.89 -9.49
CA VAL A 138 -6.27 -5.57 -8.43
C VAL A 138 -5.60 -5.42 -7.06
N TYR A 139 -4.27 -5.52 -7.01
CA TYR A 139 -3.50 -5.39 -5.78
C TYR A 139 -3.33 -3.93 -5.30
N SER A 140 -3.63 -2.95 -6.14
CA SER A 140 -3.67 -1.54 -5.72
C SER A 140 -4.85 -1.25 -4.76
N ALA A 141 -5.93 -2.03 -4.87
CA ALA A 141 -7.14 -1.90 -4.05
C ALA A 141 -7.14 -2.81 -2.80
N ASN A 142 -6.16 -3.70 -2.67
CA ASN A 142 -6.02 -4.62 -1.54
C ASN A 142 -4.83 -4.22 -0.67
N PHE A 143 -4.91 -4.46 0.64
CA PHE A 143 -3.89 -4.06 1.62
C PHE A 143 -2.83 -5.15 1.87
N PHE A 144 -2.34 -5.78 0.80
CA PHE A 144 -1.28 -6.80 0.86
C PHE A 144 0.13 -6.20 0.90
N ALA A 145 1.06 -6.92 1.52
CA ALA A 145 2.49 -6.54 1.54
C ALA A 145 3.17 -6.62 0.15
N HIS A 146 2.60 -7.38 -0.80
CA HIS A 146 3.17 -7.58 -2.14
C HIS A 146 3.35 -6.28 -2.93
N THR A 147 2.41 -5.34 -2.79
CA THR A 147 2.41 -4.08 -3.55
C THR A 147 3.57 -3.17 -3.14
N PRO A 148 3.75 -2.82 -1.85
CA PRO A 148 4.91 -2.04 -1.44
C PRO A 148 6.22 -2.81 -1.59
N ALA A 149 6.25 -4.13 -1.40
CA ALA A 149 7.43 -4.92 -1.68
C ALA A 149 7.87 -4.79 -3.15
N SER A 150 6.93 -4.93 -4.09
CA SER A 150 7.20 -4.74 -5.52
C SER A 150 7.71 -3.33 -5.83
N PHE A 151 7.10 -2.30 -5.24
CA PHE A 151 7.55 -0.92 -5.38
C PHE A 151 9.00 -0.73 -4.87
N LEU A 152 9.31 -1.21 -3.68
CA LEU A 152 10.64 -1.06 -3.06
C LEU A 152 11.72 -1.82 -3.84
N LEU A 153 11.39 -2.99 -4.39
CA LEU A 153 12.28 -3.74 -5.27
C LEU A 153 12.55 -2.98 -6.57
N LEU A 154 11.51 -2.44 -7.22
CA LEU A 154 11.68 -1.59 -8.41
C LEU A 154 12.49 -0.33 -8.10
N LEU A 155 12.28 0.28 -6.94
CA LEU A 155 13.02 1.45 -6.50
C LEU A 155 14.51 1.12 -6.31
N SER A 156 14.81 0.00 -5.65
CA SER A 156 16.17 -0.50 -5.51
C SER A 156 16.82 -0.75 -6.87
N PHE A 157 16.12 -1.43 -7.78
CA PHE A 157 16.60 -1.67 -9.13
C PHE A 157 16.87 -0.36 -9.89
N TYR A 158 15.96 0.62 -9.79
CA TYR A 158 16.13 1.93 -10.43
C TYR A 158 17.41 2.64 -9.99
N PHE A 159 17.82 2.52 -8.72
CA PHE A 159 19.07 3.11 -8.25
C PHE A 159 20.31 2.34 -8.69
N ASN A 160 20.20 1.02 -8.85
CA ASN A 160 21.33 0.15 -9.20
C ASN A 160 21.55 -0.02 -10.71
N VAL A 161 20.53 0.22 -11.54
CA VAL A 161 20.63 0.06 -12.99
C VAL A 161 21.23 1.31 -13.64
N GLY A 162 22.26 1.12 -14.48
CA GLY A 162 22.96 2.17 -15.24
C GLY A 162 22.76 2.00 -16.74
#